data_AF-A0A497I9K2-F1
#
_entry.id   AF-A0A497I9K2-F1
#
_cell.length_a   1.000
_cell.length_b   1.000
_cell.length_c   1.000
_cell.angle_alpha   90.00
_cell.angle_beta   90.00
_cell.angle_gamma   90.00
#
_symmetry.space_group_name_H-M   'P 1'
#
loop_
_entity.id
_entity.type
_entity.pdbx_description
1 polymer ?
#
loop_
_entity_poly.entity_id
_entity_poly.type
_entity_poly.pdbx_seq_one_letter_code
_entity_poly.pdbx_strand_id
1 'polypeptide(L)'
;MYDIVKTTQGLRDDMKYITVGSDIGIPATNKPSRSEISLLVDYDKMKLLTMIKRARYDLVVNPTSKVFTRGIAKIAAEKRVGVCLELRKLYYLRGYELSVALRDMRDVVKLCVKYKVPIVLCTGAVKSEELRSPHSLIVFGQVLGLNAKQAKMAITYYPEQYVRRVLDVKKREE
;
A
#
# COMPACT_ATOMS: atom_id res chain seq x y z
N MET A 1 25.95 9.76 -7.07
CA MET A 1 25.54 10.76 -6.06
C MET A 1 24.06 11.03 -6.24
N TYR A 2 23.21 10.23 -5.60
CA TYR A 2 21.77 10.51 -5.46
C TYR A 2 21.41 10.12 -4.03
N ASP A 3 21.66 11.07 -3.15
CA ASP A 3 21.09 11.11 -1.82
C ASP A 3 19.84 11.97 -1.88
N ILE A 4 18.98 11.81 -0.87
CA ILE A 4 17.72 12.51 -0.63
C ILE A 4 16.49 11.88 -1.30
N VAL A 5 15.77 11.03 -0.54
CA VAL A 5 14.37 11.35 -0.24
C VAL A 5 14.07 11.02 1.22
N LYS A 6 14.27 12.00 2.12
CA LYS A 6 13.36 12.14 3.26
C LYS A 6 12.02 12.56 2.67
N THR A 7 11.09 11.64 2.45
CA THR A 7 9.76 11.99 1.92
C THR A 7 8.88 12.56 3.04
N THR A 8 9.34 13.64 3.66
CA THR A 8 8.56 14.54 4.51
C THR A 8 8.46 15.95 3.93
N GLN A 9 8.99 16.21 2.74
CA GLN A 9 8.78 17.47 2.03
C GLN A 9 7.58 17.37 1.08
N GLY A 10 6.45 17.94 1.52
CA GLY A 10 5.21 18.08 0.73
C GLY A 10 3.94 17.64 1.45
N LEU A 11 4.07 17.03 2.64
CA LEU A 11 2.93 16.69 3.48
C LEU A 11 2.47 17.96 4.20
N ARG A 12 1.21 18.37 3.99
CA ARG A 12 0.53 19.36 4.82
C ARG A 12 0.70 18.98 6.30
N ASP A 13 0.64 19.94 7.23
CA ASP A 13 0.87 19.71 8.67
C ASP A 13 0.00 18.60 9.30
N ASP A 14 -1.09 18.20 8.63
CA ASP A 14 -2.03 17.13 8.96
C ASP A 14 -1.62 15.73 8.44
N MET A 15 -0.55 15.59 7.67
CA MET A 15 -0.09 14.32 7.07
C MET A 15 1.18 13.73 7.74
N LYS A 16 1.48 14.11 8.99
CA LYS A 16 2.64 13.65 9.80
C LYS A 16 2.59 12.17 10.23
N TYR A 17 1.85 11.30 9.54
CA TYR A 17 1.48 9.97 10.03
C TYR A 17 1.99 8.82 9.16
N ILE A 18 2.93 9.04 8.25
CA ILE A 18 3.38 8.01 7.29
C ILE A 18 4.87 7.76 7.48
N THR A 19 5.22 6.54 7.89
CA THR A 19 6.59 6.03 7.83
C THR A 19 6.72 5.07 6.66
N VAL A 20 7.61 5.40 5.72
CA VAL A 20 7.91 4.58 4.54
C VAL A 20 9.19 3.80 4.79
N GLY A 21 9.11 2.46 4.79
CA GLY A 21 10.29 1.59 4.73
C GLY A 21 10.67 1.34 3.28
N SER A 22 11.87 1.76 2.87
CA SER A 22 12.49 1.43 1.58
C SER A 22 13.92 0.92 1.80
N ASP A 23 14.40 0.02 0.94
CA ASP A 23 15.76 -0.58 1.00
C ASP A 23 16.93 0.44 0.79
N ILE A 24 16.66 1.75 0.78
CA ILE A 24 17.69 2.79 0.93
C ILE A 24 17.86 3.09 2.43
N GLY A 25 18.68 2.28 3.09
CA GLY A 25 19.41 2.69 4.30
C GLY A 25 18.64 2.81 5.62
N ILE A 26 17.40 2.33 5.74
CA ILE A 26 16.74 2.26 7.07
C ILE A 26 17.17 0.95 7.75
N PRO A 27 17.94 0.99 8.85
CA PRO A 27 18.35 -0.22 9.55
C PRO A 27 17.13 -1.01 10.03
N ALA A 28 17.23 -2.34 9.94
CA ALA A 28 16.20 -3.32 10.34
C ALA A 28 15.76 -3.24 11.82
N THR A 29 16.26 -2.26 12.56
CA THR A 29 15.96 -1.97 13.97
C THR A 29 14.82 -0.97 14.16
N ASN A 30 14.40 -0.23 13.13
CA ASN A 30 13.33 0.76 13.28
C ASN A 30 11.94 0.10 13.09
N LYS A 31 11.49 -0.61 14.12
CA LYS A 31 10.15 -1.17 14.17
C LYS A 31 9.13 -0.01 14.05
N PRO A 32 8.12 -0.11 13.16
CA PRO A 32 7.19 0.99 12.96
C PRO A 32 6.46 1.36 14.27
N SER A 33 6.37 2.67 14.53
CA SER A 33 5.60 3.21 15.66
C SER A 33 4.12 2.85 15.53
N ARG A 34 3.43 2.70 16.67
CA ARG A 34 1.98 2.49 16.68
C ARG A 34 1.20 3.77 16.35
N SER A 35 1.83 4.93 16.51
CA SER A 35 1.25 6.25 16.28
C SER A 35 1.37 6.72 14.82
N GLU A 36 1.77 5.84 13.91
CA GLU A 36 1.93 6.11 12.48
C GLU A 36 1.44 4.94 11.62
N ILE A 37 1.08 5.24 10.37
CA ILE A 37 0.82 4.27 9.32
C ILE A 37 2.16 3.86 8.70
N SER A 38 2.38 2.55 8.66
CA SER A 38 3.64 1.97 8.21
C SER A 38 3.50 1.27 6.86
N LEU A 39 4.29 1.71 5.89
CA LEU A 39 4.25 1.21 4.53
C LEU A 39 5.48 0.35 4.24
N LEU A 40 5.26 -0.81 3.62
CA LEU A 40 6.29 -1.69 3.07
C LEU A 40 6.39 -1.47 1.56
N VAL A 41 7.53 -0.96 1.11
CA VAL A 41 7.81 -0.74 -0.32
C VAL A 41 9.01 -1.58 -0.74
N ASP A 42 8.88 -2.27 -1.88
CA ASP A 42 9.98 -2.92 -2.60
C ASP A 42 10.82 -3.92 -1.78
N TYR A 43 10.31 -5.16 -1.66
CA TYR A 43 10.99 -6.24 -0.95
C TYR A 43 10.96 -7.54 -1.75
N ASP A 44 12.02 -8.33 -1.63
CA ASP A 44 11.98 -9.73 -2.06
C ASP A 44 11.00 -10.53 -1.19
N LYS A 45 10.63 -11.72 -1.70
CA LYS A 45 9.65 -12.60 -1.06
C LYS A 45 10.01 -12.99 0.38
N MET A 46 11.28 -13.29 0.67
CA MET A 46 11.71 -13.74 2.00
C MET A 46 11.73 -12.59 3.00
N LYS A 47 12.23 -11.41 2.58
CA LYS A 47 12.16 -10.19 3.39
C LYS A 47 10.72 -9.81 3.68
N LEU A 48 9.84 -9.78 2.68
CA LEU A 48 8.43 -9.44 2.86
C LEU A 48 7.76 -10.38 3.88
N LEU A 49 7.95 -11.68 3.72
CA LEU A 49 7.42 -12.68 4.64
C LEU A 49 7.91 -12.45 6.08
N THR A 50 9.21 -12.17 6.24
CA THR A 50 9.82 -11.91 7.54
C THR A 50 9.26 -10.65 8.18
N MET A 51 9.11 -9.57 7.41
CA MET A 51 8.58 -8.29 7.89
C MET A 51 7.13 -8.38 8.31
N ILE A 52 6.26 -8.99 7.50
CA ILE A 52 4.87 -9.24 7.87
C ILE A 52 4.81 -10.14 9.12
N LYS A 53 5.70 -11.14 9.26
CA LYS A 53 5.72 -12.03 10.43
C LYS A 53 6.22 -11.36 11.71
N ARG A 54 7.24 -10.50 11.66
CA ARG A 54 7.93 -9.97 12.85
C ARG A 54 7.45 -8.61 13.30
N ALA A 55 7.04 -7.75 12.37
CA ALA A 55 6.70 -6.37 12.63
C ALA A 55 5.24 -6.08 12.27
N ARG A 56 4.69 -5.04 12.89
CA ARG A 56 3.32 -4.59 12.65
C ARG A 56 3.33 -3.55 11.55
N TYR A 57 3.39 -4.02 10.31
CA TYR A 57 3.20 -3.17 9.14
C TYR A 57 1.72 -3.02 8.79
N ASP A 58 1.35 -1.92 8.15
CA ASP A 58 -0.04 -1.65 7.79
C ASP A 58 -0.37 -2.03 6.37
N LEU A 59 0.48 -1.60 5.43
CA LEU A 59 0.23 -1.76 4.01
C LEU A 59 1.50 -2.20 3.29
N VAL A 60 1.35 -3.12 2.35
CA VAL A 60 2.37 -3.44 1.35
C VAL A 60 2.03 -2.68 0.07
N VAL A 61 2.93 -1.85 -0.41
CA VAL A 61 2.72 -0.98 -1.56
C VAL A 61 3.16 -1.67 -2.83
N ASN A 62 2.25 -1.75 -3.81
CA ASN A 62 2.48 -2.25 -5.16
C ASN A 62 3.28 -3.57 -5.26
N PRO A 63 3.02 -4.58 -4.40
CA PRO A 63 3.79 -5.80 -4.48
C PRO A 63 3.53 -6.50 -5.81
N THR A 64 4.51 -7.26 -6.30
CA THR A 64 4.32 -8.06 -7.51
C THR A 64 3.68 -9.41 -7.16
N SER A 65 3.01 -10.03 -8.13
CA SER A 65 2.43 -11.37 -8.00
C SER A 65 3.50 -12.46 -7.74
N LYS A 66 4.74 -12.22 -8.18
CA LYS A 66 5.91 -13.09 -7.88
C LYS A 66 6.26 -13.07 -6.39
N VAL A 67 6.15 -11.90 -5.75
CA VAL A 67 6.49 -11.68 -4.34
C VAL A 67 5.28 -12.00 -3.45
N PHE A 68 4.11 -11.42 -3.74
CA PHE A 68 2.89 -11.58 -2.96
C PHE A 68 2.16 -12.87 -3.31
N THR A 69 2.66 -13.98 -2.78
CA THR A 69 2.12 -15.32 -3.02
C THR A 69 0.97 -15.68 -2.09
N ARG A 70 0.29 -16.80 -2.37
CA ARG A 70 -0.80 -17.35 -1.53
C ARG A 70 -0.47 -17.45 -0.05
N GLY A 71 0.76 -17.87 0.30
CA GLY A 71 1.20 -17.99 1.69
C GLY A 71 1.32 -16.63 2.39
N ILE A 72 1.87 -15.64 1.69
CA ILE A 72 1.97 -14.27 2.20
C ILE A 72 0.59 -13.64 2.34
N ALA A 73 -0.31 -13.85 1.37
CA ALA A 73 -1.67 -13.34 1.43
C ALA A 73 -2.46 -13.85 2.65
N LYS A 74 -2.32 -15.13 3.00
CA LYS A 74 -2.95 -15.69 4.22
C LYS A 74 -2.44 -14.99 5.48
N ILE A 75 -1.12 -14.89 5.62
CA ILE A 75 -0.49 -14.27 6.80
C ILE A 75 -0.85 -12.78 6.87
N ALA A 76 -0.89 -12.09 5.73
CA ALA A 76 -1.29 -10.69 5.65
C ALA A 76 -2.74 -10.49 6.13
N ALA A 77 -3.67 -11.35 5.70
CA ALA A 77 -5.06 -11.33 6.17
C ALA A 77 -5.17 -11.57 7.69
N GLU A 78 -4.49 -12.59 8.21
CA GLU A 78 -4.46 -12.91 9.65
C GLU A 78 -3.95 -11.72 10.48
N LYS A 79 -2.92 -11.03 9.99
CA LYS A 79 -2.29 -9.89 10.66
C LYS A 79 -2.91 -8.54 10.32
N ARG A 80 -3.95 -8.51 9.48
CA ARG A 80 -4.62 -7.30 8.98
C ARG A 80 -3.67 -6.33 8.26
N VAL A 81 -2.62 -6.85 7.63
CA VAL A 81 -1.75 -6.10 6.74
C VAL A 81 -2.42 -6.03 5.38
N GLY A 82 -2.71 -4.83 4.90
CA GLY A 82 -3.36 -4.61 3.61
C GLY A 82 -2.38 -4.50 2.45
N VAL A 83 -2.93 -4.39 1.24
CA VAL A 83 -2.19 -4.08 0.03
C VAL A 83 -2.64 -2.72 -0.49
N CYS A 84 -1.68 -1.83 -0.72
CA CYS A 84 -1.91 -0.54 -1.37
C CYS A 84 -1.51 -0.65 -2.85
N LEU A 85 -2.44 -0.34 -3.76
CA LEU A 85 -2.17 -0.29 -5.20
C LEU A 85 -2.26 1.15 -5.68
N GLU A 86 -1.15 1.64 -6.23
CA GLU A 86 -1.02 3.01 -6.68
C GLU A 86 -1.20 3.09 -8.19
N LEU A 87 -2.08 3.99 -8.63
CA LEU A 87 -2.29 4.23 -10.05
C LEU A 87 -1.03 4.77 -10.73
N ARG A 88 -0.19 5.54 -10.02
CA ARG A 88 1.04 6.13 -10.56
C ARG A 88 2.00 5.10 -11.13
N LYS A 89 2.01 3.85 -10.60
CA LYS A 89 2.83 2.75 -11.14
C LYS A 89 2.54 2.46 -12.61
N LEU A 90 1.37 2.86 -13.12
CA LEU A 90 0.98 2.68 -14.52
C LEU A 90 1.16 3.94 -15.38
N TYR A 91 1.39 5.10 -14.76
CA TYR A 91 1.29 6.41 -15.42
C TYR A 91 2.27 6.58 -16.58
N TYR A 92 3.48 6.08 -16.41
CA TYR A 92 4.58 6.21 -17.35
C TYR A 92 4.81 4.94 -18.20
N LEU A 93 4.10 3.85 -17.92
CA LEU A 93 4.24 2.59 -18.65
C LEU A 93 3.44 2.62 -19.95
N ARG A 94 3.94 1.95 -20.99
CA ARG A 94 3.28 1.86 -22.30
C ARG A 94 3.34 0.44 -22.85
N GLY A 95 2.46 0.14 -23.81
CA GLY A 95 2.46 -1.10 -24.59
C GLY A 95 2.55 -2.37 -23.74
N TYR A 96 3.61 -3.15 -23.98
CA TYR A 96 3.87 -4.42 -23.31
C TYR A 96 4.04 -4.26 -21.79
N GLU A 97 4.82 -3.27 -21.35
CA GLU A 97 5.12 -3.07 -19.92
C GLU A 97 3.87 -2.74 -19.11
N LEU A 98 3.01 -1.88 -19.66
CA LEU A 98 1.71 -1.55 -19.06
C LEU A 98 0.84 -2.81 -18.93
N SER A 99 0.80 -3.63 -19.98
CA SER A 99 0.02 -4.86 -20.00
C SER A 99 0.51 -5.88 -18.96
N VAL A 100 1.83 -5.99 -18.77
CA VAL A 100 2.44 -6.83 -17.73
C VAL A 100 2.12 -6.30 -16.34
N ALA A 101 2.27 -5.00 -16.10
CA ALA A 101 1.98 -4.39 -14.80
C ALA A 101 0.50 -4.52 -14.40
N LEU A 102 -0.43 -4.32 -15.34
CA LEU A 102 -1.86 -4.53 -15.11
C LEU A 102 -2.18 -6.00 -14.79
N ARG A 103 -1.59 -6.95 -15.52
CA ARG A 103 -1.75 -8.38 -15.25
C ARG A 103 -1.27 -8.73 -13.84
N ASP A 104 -0.10 -8.23 -13.48
CA ASP A 104 0.52 -8.44 -12.18
C ASP A 104 -0.35 -7.88 -11.04
N MET A 105 -0.84 -6.65 -11.16
CA MET A 105 -1.79 -6.05 -10.21
C MET A 105 -3.09 -6.86 -10.10
N ARG A 106 -3.65 -7.33 -11.22
CA ARG A 106 -4.85 -8.18 -11.23
C ARG A 106 -4.62 -9.48 -10.47
N ASP A 107 -3.46 -10.11 -10.62
CA ASP A 107 -3.17 -11.36 -9.92
C ASP A 107 -3.00 -11.15 -8.41
N VAL A 108 -2.41 -10.02 -7.99
CA VAL A 108 -2.39 -9.60 -6.59
C VAL A 108 -3.79 -9.35 -6.06
N VAL A 109 -4.65 -8.63 -6.80
CA VAL A 109 -6.05 -8.38 -6.42
C VAL A 109 -6.82 -9.68 -6.25
N LYS A 110 -6.67 -10.65 -7.16
CA LYS A 110 -7.32 -11.97 -7.03
C LYS A 110 -6.94 -12.65 -5.71
N LEU A 111 -5.67 -12.60 -5.32
CA LEU A 111 -5.22 -13.16 -4.04
C LEU A 111 -5.82 -12.40 -2.86
N CYS A 112 -5.82 -11.07 -2.92
CA CYS A 112 -6.38 -10.24 -1.86
C CYS A 112 -7.87 -10.52 -1.65
N VAL A 113 -8.66 -10.57 -2.72
CA VAL A 113 -10.09 -10.91 -2.66
C VAL A 113 -10.29 -12.33 -2.11
N LYS A 114 -9.53 -13.31 -2.61
CA LYS A 114 -9.64 -14.71 -2.17
C LYS A 114 -9.35 -14.90 -0.69
N TYR A 115 -8.33 -14.22 -0.17
CA TYR A 115 -7.89 -14.35 1.22
C TYR A 115 -8.43 -13.27 2.15
N LYS A 116 -9.31 -12.38 1.64
CA LYS A 116 -9.89 -11.24 2.37
C LYS A 116 -8.82 -10.29 2.94
N VAL A 117 -7.74 -10.09 2.21
CA VAL A 117 -6.73 -9.08 2.53
C VAL A 117 -7.33 -7.69 2.23
N PRO A 118 -7.22 -6.72 3.16
CA PRO A 118 -7.63 -5.34 2.90
C PRO A 118 -6.92 -4.76 1.67
N ILE A 119 -7.65 -4.05 0.82
CA ILE A 119 -7.09 -3.38 -0.36
C ILE A 119 -7.30 -1.88 -0.18
N VAL A 120 -6.26 -1.10 -0.43
CA VAL A 120 -6.30 0.36 -0.53
C VAL A 120 -5.95 0.74 -1.96
N LEU A 121 -6.76 1.58 -2.58
CA LEU A 121 -6.43 2.20 -3.87
C LEU A 121 -6.07 3.66 -3.64
N CYS A 122 -4.98 4.11 -4.25
CA CYS A 122 -4.62 5.51 -4.23
C CYS A 122 -3.96 5.94 -5.54
N THR A 123 -3.78 7.24 -5.72
CA THR A 123 -3.08 7.76 -6.90
C THR A 123 -1.58 7.50 -6.80
N GLY A 124 -0.99 7.60 -5.60
CA GLY A 124 0.46 7.66 -5.41
C GLY A 124 1.08 8.95 -6.00
N ALA A 125 0.26 9.96 -6.27
CA ALA A 125 0.66 11.20 -6.92
C ALA A 125 1.71 11.97 -6.10
N VAL A 126 2.79 12.41 -6.75
CA VAL A 126 3.75 13.37 -6.18
C VAL A 126 3.58 14.77 -6.75
N LYS A 127 2.81 14.90 -7.84
CA LYS A 127 2.44 16.19 -8.43
C LYS A 127 0.93 16.31 -8.56
N SER A 128 0.40 17.53 -8.53
CA SER A 128 -1.04 17.79 -8.61
C SER A 128 -1.71 17.21 -9.86
N GLU A 129 -1.00 17.19 -10.99
CA GLU A 129 -1.48 16.67 -12.27
C GLU A 129 -1.63 15.14 -12.30
N GLU A 130 -1.00 14.43 -11.36
CA GLU A 130 -1.13 12.98 -11.21
C GLU A 130 -2.37 12.60 -10.37
N LEU A 131 -3.05 13.59 -9.75
CA LEU A 131 -4.28 13.35 -9.01
C LEU A 131 -5.39 12.87 -9.93
N ARG A 132 -6.27 12.04 -9.38
CA ARG A 132 -7.44 11.50 -10.08
C ARG A 132 -8.64 11.56 -9.17
N SER A 133 -9.82 11.69 -9.78
CA SER A 133 -11.07 11.72 -9.03
C SER A 133 -11.28 10.38 -8.29
N PRO A 134 -12.03 10.39 -7.17
CA PRO A 134 -12.43 9.15 -6.49
C PRO A 134 -13.13 8.16 -7.44
N HIS A 135 -13.94 8.67 -8.37
CA HIS A 135 -14.61 7.84 -9.38
C HIS A 135 -13.60 7.12 -10.29
N SER A 136 -12.56 7.82 -10.74
CA SER A 136 -11.49 7.21 -11.55
C SER A 136 -10.75 6.10 -10.80
N LEU A 137 -10.53 6.25 -9.49
CA LEU A 137 -9.94 5.19 -8.65
C LEU A 137 -10.88 3.98 -8.49
N ILE A 138 -12.19 4.20 -8.42
CA ILE A 138 -13.17 3.10 -8.41
C ILE A 138 -13.09 2.31 -9.71
N VAL A 139 -13.12 3.01 -10.86
CA VAL A 139 -13.00 2.37 -12.18
C VAL A 139 -11.68 1.63 -12.30
N PHE A 140 -10.57 2.21 -11.82
CA PHE A 140 -9.28 1.53 -11.74
C PHE A 140 -9.37 0.22 -10.94
N GLY A 141 -9.98 0.24 -9.76
CA GLY A 141 -10.22 -0.97 -8.98
C GLY A 141 -11.03 -2.02 -9.72
N GLN A 142 -12.05 -1.60 -10.47
CA GLN A 142 -12.88 -2.50 -11.28
C GLN A 142 -12.09 -3.14 -12.43
N VAL A 143 -11.24 -2.38 -13.13
CA VAL A 143 -10.32 -2.91 -14.15
C VAL A 143 -9.39 -3.98 -13.56
N LEU A 144 -8.97 -3.80 -12.30
CA LEU A 144 -8.14 -4.79 -11.61
C LEU A 144 -8.91 -6.04 -11.14
N GLY A 145 -10.24 -6.07 -11.26
CA GLY A 145 -11.10 -7.20 -10.92
C GLY A 145 -11.86 -7.08 -9.59
N LEU A 146 -11.91 -5.88 -9.00
CA LEU A 146 -12.83 -5.61 -7.88
C LEU A 146 -14.24 -5.38 -8.40
N ASN A 147 -15.25 -5.77 -7.63
CA ASN A 147 -16.60 -5.26 -7.87
C ASN A 147 -16.73 -3.80 -7.39
N ALA A 148 -17.81 -3.11 -7.80
CA ALA A 148 -18.03 -1.70 -7.46
C ALA A 148 -17.99 -1.42 -5.94
N LYS A 149 -18.57 -2.32 -5.14
CA LYS A 149 -18.59 -2.21 -3.67
C LYS A 149 -17.18 -2.34 -3.09
N GLN A 150 -16.42 -3.33 -3.52
CA GLN A 150 -15.03 -3.55 -3.10
C GLN A 150 -14.13 -2.38 -3.49
N ALA A 151 -14.25 -1.88 -4.73
CA ALA A 151 -13.49 -0.74 -5.20
C ALA A 151 -13.81 0.54 -4.40
N LYS A 152 -15.09 0.78 -4.08
CA LYS A 152 -15.50 1.89 -3.20
C LYS A 152 -14.91 1.75 -1.80
N MET A 153 -14.99 0.55 -1.19
CA MET A 153 -14.40 0.29 0.12
C MET A 153 -12.88 0.51 0.14
N ALA A 154 -12.19 0.23 -0.98
CA ALA A 154 -10.75 0.39 -1.09
C ALA A 154 -10.27 1.85 -1.07
N ILE A 155 -11.15 2.81 -1.36
CA ILE A 155 -10.83 4.25 -1.27
C ILE A 155 -11.48 4.95 -0.07
N THR A 156 -12.40 4.29 0.65
CA THR A 156 -13.08 4.86 1.82
C THR A 156 -12.82 4.06 3.09
N TYR A 157 -13.47 2.90 3.22
CA TYR A 157 -13.52 2.11 4.43
C TYR A 157 -12.13 1.66 4.89
N TYR A 158 -11.34 1.01 4.02
CA TYR A 158 -10.05 0.47 4.44
C TYR A 158 -9.06 1.58 4.84
N PRO A 159 -8.88 2.66 4.05
CA PRO A 159 -8.09 3.82 4.49
C PRO A 159 -8.52 4.37 5.86
N GLU A 160 -9.84 4.53 6.08
CA GLU A 160 -10.38 5.03 7.35
C GLU A 160 -9.99 4.14 8.54
N GLN A 161 -10.04 2.81 8.37
CA GLN A 161 -9.66 1.88 9.44
C GLN A 161 -8.20 2.06 9.87
N TYR A 162 -7.28 2.26 8.92
CA TYR A 162 -5.86 2.47 9.24
C TYR A 162 -5.62 3.81 9.94
N VAL A 163 -6.29 4.87 9.48
CA VAL A 163 -6.19 6.22 10.09
C VAL A 163 -6.78 6.21 11.50
N ARG A 164 -8.00 5.67 11.67
CA ARG A 164 -8.68 5.62 12.98
C ARG A 164 -7.84 4.92 14.04
N ARG A 165 -7.25 3.78 13.69
CA ARG A 165 -6.33 3.04 14.56
C ARG A 165 -5.18 3.91 15.07
N VAL A 166 -4.58 4.72 14.19
CA VAL A 166 -3.46 5.60 14.56
C VAL A 166 -3.93 6.72 15.50
N LEU A 167 -5.07 7.34 15.20
CA LEU A 167 -5.65 8.39 16.04
C LEU A 167 -5.99 7.87 17.44
N ASP A 168 -6.53 6.65 17.54
CA ASP A 168 -6.86 6.01 18.82
C ASP A 168 -5.63 5.71 19.68
N VAL A 169 -4.47 5.48 19.05
CA VAL A 169 -3.20 5.30 19.78
C VAL A 169 -2.72 6.64 20.32
N LYS A 170 -2.71 7.70 19.50
CA LYS A 170 -2.26 9.03 19.94
C LYS A 170 -3.09 9.59 21.09
N LYS A 171 -4.41 9.42 21.04
CA LYS A 171 -5.33 9.82 22.13
C LYS A 171 -5.08 9.12 23.48
N ARG A 172 -4.35 8.01 23.50
CA ARG A 172 -3.98 7.29 24.73
C ARG A 172 -2.59 7.67 25.24
N GLU A 173 -1.81 8.34 24.39
CA GLU A 173 -0.46 8.81 24.71
C GLU A 173 -0.48 10.28 25.20
N GLU A 174 -1.57 11.01 24.91
CA GLU A 174 -1.95 12.30 25.50
C GLU A 174 -2.68 12.13 26.83
#